data_AF-A0A1F6TID5-F1
#
_entry.id   AF-A0A1F6TID5-F1
#
_cell.length_a   1.000
_cell.length_b   1.000
_cell.length_c   1.000
_cell.angle_alpha   90.00
_cell.angle_beta   90.00
_cell.angle_gamma   90.00
#
_symmetry.space_group_name_H-M   'P 1'
#
loop_
_entity.id
_entity.type
_entity.pdbx_description
1 polymer ?
#
loop_
_entity_poly.entity_id
_entity_poly.type
_entity_poly.pdbx_seq_one_letter_code
_entity_poly.pdbx_strand_id
1 'polypeptide(L)' 'MADRKIKIRTRMQDGQVEVQALIYHPMETGQRTDPKTKDKIPAHFIRSITLEHNGKTVVEVNTGIGVSQDPLLGFRLKN' A
#
# COMPACT_ATOMS: atom_id res chain seq x y z
N MET A 1 -11.25 16.18 9.89
CA MET A 1 -9.89 15.78 10.33
C MET A 1 -9.30 14.98 9.18
N ALA A 2 -8.16 15.40 8.61
CA ALA A 2 -7.70 14.88 7.33
C ALA A 2 -7.49 13.35 7.39
N ASP A 3 -8.36 12.62 6.70
CA ASP A 3 -8.35 11.17 6.45
C ASP A 3 -7.12 10.82 5.60
N ARG A 4 -5.93 10.89 6.22
CA ARG A 4 -4.67 10.56 5.55
C ARG A 4 -4.58 9.05 5.37
N LYS A 5 -5.20 8.57 4.29
CA LYS A 5 -5.15 7.17 3.83
C LYS A 5 -3.73 6.68 3.53
N ILE A 6 -2.76 7.58 3.38
CA ILE A 6 -1.36 7.27 3.03
C ILE A 6 -0.42 8.20 3.81
N LYS A 7 0.62 7.63 4.41
CA LYS A 7 1.72 8.33 5.09
C LYS A 7 3.03 8.01 4.38
N ILE A 8 3.66 9.03 3.81
CA ILE A 8 4.92 8.90 3.08
C ILE A 8 6.05 9.50 3.92
N ARG A 9 7.17 8.78 4.02
CA ARG A 9 8.41 9.23 4.64
C ARG A 9 9.54 9.05 3.64
N THR A 10 10.30 10.10 3.41
CA THR A 10 11.48 10.05 2.54
C THR A 10 12.75 10.25 3.37
N ARG A 11 13.80 9.50 3.06
CA ARG A 11 15.12 9.62 3.69
C ARG A 11 16.18 9.60 2.61
N MET A 12 17.13 10.53 2.66
CA MET A 12 18.32 10.49 1.83
C MET A 12 19.39 9.64 2.52
N GLN A 13 19.96 8.68 1.79
CA GLN A 13 21.04 7.82 2.27
C GLN A 13 21.97 7.48 1.11
N ASP A 14 23.27 7.78 1.25
CA ASP A 14 24.33 7.43 0.29
C ASP A 14 24.03 7.83 -1.18
N GLY A 15 23.46 9.02 -1.39
CA GLY A 15 23.10 9.53 -2.71
C GLY A 15 21.83 8.91 -3.32
N GLN A 16 21.06 8.14 -2.55
CA GLN A 16 19.77 7.57 -2.94
C GLN A 16 18.66 8.11 -2.03
N VAL A 17 17.43 8.16 -2.55
CA VAL A 17 16.24 8.54 -1.79
C VAL A 17 15.47 7.28 -1.45
N GLU A 18 15.45 6.91 -0.17
CA GLU A 18 14.54 5.90 0.35
C GLU A 18 13.17 6.52 0.57
N VAL A 19 12.14 5.96 -0.04
CA VAL A 19 10.73 6.35 0.09
C VAL A 19 9.99 5.22 0.77
N GLN A 20 9.39 5.50 1.93
CA GLN A 20 8.54 4.58 2.67
C GLN A 20 7.11 5.11 2.66
N ALA A 21 6.19 4.40 2.01
CA ALA A 21 4.77 4.72 1.95
C ALA A 21 3.98 3.71 2.77
N LEU A 22 3.41 4.14 3.89
CA LEU A 22 2.46 3.39 4.70
C LEU A 22 1.05 3.73 4.24
N ILE A 23 0.30 2.74 3.76
CA ILE A 23 -1.07 2.92 3.31
C ILE A 23 -2.00 2.31 4.35
N TYR A 24 -2.91 3.12 4.91
CA TYR A 24 -3.89 2.62 5.87
C TYR A 24 -5.03 1.93 5.14
N HIS A 25 -4.99 0.60 5.09
CA HIS A 25 -5.96 -0.19 4.34
C HIS A 25 -6.19 -1.58 4.98
N PRO A 26 -7.45 -2.03 5.12
CA PRO A 26 -7.78 -3.28 5.79
C PRO A 26 -7.27 -4.54 5.07
N MET A 27 -7.08 -4.48 3.75
CA MET A 27 -6.59 -5.60 2.92
C MET A 27 -7.36 -6.91 3.16
N GLU A 28 -8.69 -6.82 3.13
CA GLU A 28 -9.56 -7.98 3.34
C GLU A 28 -9.43 -8.94 2.15
N THR A 29 -9.04 -10.18 2.44
CA THR A 29 -8.77 -11.21 1.43
C THR A 29 -10.05 -11.83 0.86
N GLY A 30 -11.18 -11.60 1.52
CA GLY A 30 -12.47 -12.20 1.21
C GLY A 30 -12.63 -13.66 1.65
N GLN A 31 -11.66 -14.18 2.41
CA GLN A 31 -11.70 -15.54 2.95
C GLN A 31 -12.25 -15.59 4.38
N ARG A 32 -12.36 -14.43 5.05
CA ARG A 32 -12.90 -14.34 6.41
C ARG A 32 -14.42 -14.49 6.37
N THR A 33 -14.93 -15.37 7.22
CA THR A 33 -16.37 -15.50 7.48
C THR A 33 -16.75 -14.61 8.64
N ASP A 34 -17.81 -13.83 8.50
CA ASP A 34 -18.36 -13.05 9.60
C ASP A 34 -19.04 -14.01 10.60
N PRO A 35 -18.63 -14.01 11.88
CA PRO A 35 -19.21 -14.91 12.89
C PRO A 35 -20.69 -14.65 13.19
N LYS A 36 -21.22 -13.45 12.88
CA LYS A 36 -22.62 -13.08 13.12
C LYS A 36 -23.54 -13.46 11.98
N THR A 37 -23.14 -13.19 10.74
CA THR A 37 -23.97 -13.47 9.56
C THR A 37 -23.67 -14.83 8.93
N LYS A 38 -22.54 -15.48 9.30
CA LYS A 38 -22.00 -16.69 8.66
C LYS A 38 -21.66 -16.53 7.17
N ASP A 39 -21.72 -15.30 6.65
CA ASP A 39 -21.40 -15.00 5.26
C ASP A 39 -19.92 -14.71 5.09
N LYS A 40 -19.41 -14.93 3.88
CA LYS A 40 -18.05 -14.53 3.52
C LYS A 40 -17.99 -13.02 3.34
N ILE A 41 -17.02 -12.38 3.97
CA ILE A 41 -16.76 -10.96 3.78
C ILE A 41 -16.24 -10.77 2.35
N PRO A 42 -16.70 -9.77 1.58
CA PRO A 42 -16.19 -9.50 0.24
C PRO A 42 -14.71 -9.12 0.26
N ALA A 43 -13.96 -9.53 -0.77
CA ALA A 43 -12.56 -9.15 -0.92
C ALA A 43 -12.44 -7.63 -1.13
N HIS A 44 -11.70 -6.96 -0.24
CA HIS A 44 -11.45 -5.53 -0.29
C HIS A 44 -9.97 -5.28 -0.03
N PHE A 45 -9.19 -5.30 -1.12
CA PHE A 45 -7.74 -5.13 -1.12
C PHE A 45 -7.33 -4.19 -2.26
N ILE A 46 -6.17 -3.57 -2.10
CA ILE A 46 -5.58 -2.71 -3.13
C ILE A 46 -5.10 -3.59 -4.28
N ARG A 47 -5.38 -3.22 -5.54
CA ARG A 47 -4.99 -4.00 -6.72
C ARG A 47 -3.70 -3.51 -7.36
N SER A 48 -3.56 -2.21 -7.48
CA SER A 48 -2.40 -1.58 -8.10
C SER A 48 -2.02 -0.32 -7.33
N ILE A 49 -0.72 -0.08 -7.24
CA ILE A 49 -0.12 1.07 -6.57
C ILE A 49 0.90 1.65 -7.52
N THR A 50 0.65 2.87 -7.97
CA THR A 50 1.52 3.59 -8.88
C THR A 50 2.17 4.74 -8.14
N LEU A 51 3.51 4.81 -8.19
CA LEU A 51 4.29 5.89 -7.63
C LEU A 51 4.89 6.68 -8.80
N GLU A 52 4.51 7.95 -8.88
CA GLU A 52 4.99 8.88 -9.89
C GLU A 52 5.93 9.90 -9.25
N HIS A 53 7.06 10.16 -9.91
CA HIS A 53 7.99 11.22 -9.55
C HIS A 53 8.19 12.12 -10.76
N ASN A 54 7.89 13.41 -10.61
CA ASN A 54 7.95 14.41 -11.69
C ASN A 54 7.20 13.99 -12.97
N GLY A 55 6.01 13.38 -12.82
CA GLY A 55 5.17 12.94 -13.93
C GLY A 55 5.69 11.69 -14.66
N LYS A 56 6.71 11.01 -14.12
CA LYS A 56 7.17 9.71 -14.60
C LYS A 56 6.82 8.64 -13.58
N THR A 57 6.17 7.57 -14.03
CA THR A 57 5.98 6.36 -13.23
C THR A 57 7.35 5.79 -12.87
N VAL A 58 7.70 5.85 -11.59
CA VAL A 58 8.95 5.28 -11.08
C VAL A 58 8.75 3.88 -10.53
N VAL A 59 7.54 3.59 -10.03
CA VAL A 59 7.19 2.28 -9.51
C VAL A 59 5.73 1.97 -9.84
N GLU A 60 5.49 0.75 -10.30
CA GLU A 60 4.16 0.15 -10.39
C GLU A 60 4.18 -1.17 -9.64
N VAL A 61 3.31 -1.32 -8.64
CA VAL A 61 3.19 -2.54 -7.83
C VAL A 61 1.78 -3.07 -7.98
N ASN A 62 1.69 -4.30 -8.49
CA ASN A 62 0.44 -5.06 -8.47
C ASN A 62 0.36 -5.82 -7.16
N THR A 63 -0.63 -5.48 -6.36
CA THR A 63 -0.88 -6.08 -5.05
C THR A 63 -2.06 -7.05 -5.12
N GLY A 64 -2.03 -8.07 -4.28
CA GLY A 64 -3.07 -9.10 -4.20
C GLY A 64 -3.52 -9.34 -2.77
N ILE A 65 -4.36 -10.37 -2.60
CA ILE A 65 -4.84 -10.84 -1.30
C ILE A 65 -3.72 -11.32 -0.35
N GLY A 66 -2.49 -11.50 -0.84
CA GLY A 66 -1.33 -11.88 -0.03
C GLY A 66 -0.66 -10.72 0.71
N VAL A 67 -1.11 -9.48 0.48
CA VAL A 67 -0.54 -8.29 1.12
C VAL A 67 -1.24 -8.04 2.45
N SER A 68 -0.46 -7.84 3.51
CA SER A 68 -0.96 -7.64 4.87
C SER A 68 -1.71 -6.32 5.05
N GLN A 69 -2.51 -6.25 6.11
CA GLN A 69 -3.13 -5.01 6.57
C GLN A 69 -2.08 -3.91 6.73
N ASP A 70 -2.47 -2.67 6.39
CA ASP A 70 -1.63 -1.48 6.47
C ASP A 70 -0.28 -1.62 5.73
N PRO A 71 -0.31 -1.86 4.40
CA PRO A 71 0.91 -2.15 3.66
C PRO A 71 1.93 -1.01 3.72
N LEU A 72 3.15 -1.37 4.10
CA LEU A 72 4.32 -0.51 4.08
C LEU A 72 5.15 -0.83 2.83
N LEU A 73 5.29 0.13 1.95
CA LEU A 73 6.07 0.03 0.73
C LEU A 73 7.35 0.84 0.85
N GLY A 74 8.49 0.16 0.79
CA GLY A 74 9.82 0.78 0.79
C GLY A 74 10.46 0.70 -0.59
N PHE A 75 10.79 1.85 -1.18
CA PHE A 75 11.49 1.94 -2.46
C PHE A 75 12.75 2.77 -2.31
N ARG A 76 13.79 2.43 -3.06
CA ARG A 76 15.00 3.26 -3.18
C ARG A 76 15.05 3.82 -4.59
N LEU A 77 15.00 5.14 -4.69
CA LEU A 77 15.12 5.87 -5.93
C LEU A 77 16.55 6.41 -6.04
N LYS A 78 17.22 6.12 -7.15
CA LYS A 78 18.41 6.85 -7.56
C LYS A 78 17.95 8.02 -8.44
N ASN A 79 18.41 9.22 -8.09
CA ASN A 79 18.33 10.36 -9.00
C ASN A 79 19.37 10.22 -10.12
#